data_AF-A0A7W9HLH6-F1
#
_entry.id   AF-A0A7W9HLH6-F1
#
_cell.length_a   1.000
_cell.length_b   1.000
_cell.length_c   1.000
_cell.angle_alpha   90.00
_cell.angle_beta   90.00
_cell.angle_gamma   90.00
#
_symmetry.space_group_name_H-M   'P 1'
#
loop_
_entity.id
_entity.type
_entity.pdbx_description
1 polymer ?
#
loop_
_entity_poly.entity_id
_entity_poly.type
_entity_poly.pdbx_seq_one_letter_code
_entity_poly.pdbx_strand_id
1 'polypeptide(L)' 'MCADQFRHCSADPLPDGGVAMRNSTLGDAGPVIRYTKAELRAFILGAQAGEVDDLI' A
#
# COMPACT_ATOMS: atom_id res chain seq x y z
N MET A 1 -15.70 -9.84 -2.77
CA MET A 1 -15.79 -8.37 -2.79
C MET A 1 -14.47 -7.67 -2.39
N CYS A 2 -13.34 -8.38 -2.28
CA CYS A 2 -12.03 -7.78 -2.00
C CYS A 2 -11.02 -8.23 -3.09
N ALA A 3 -10.84 -7.43 -4.14
CA ALA A 3 -9.70 -7.51 -5.08
C ALA A 3 -9.73 -6.36 -6.09
N ASP A 4 -10.90 -5.77 -6.36
CA ASP A 4 -11.06 -4.87 -7.50
C ASP A 4 -10.57 -3.43 -7.27
N GLN A 5 -10.35 -3.04 -6.02
CA GLN A 5 -10.00 -1.65 -5.68
C GLN A 5 -8.50 -1.31 -5.85
N PHE A 6 -7.63 -2.31 -6.08
CA PHE A 6 -6.17 -2.13 -6.20
C PHE A 6 -5.62 -2.58 -7.56
N ARG A 7 -6.39 -2.42 -8.63
CA ARG A 7 -6.01 -2.88 -9.98
C ARG A 7 -4.66 -2.33 -10.50
N HIS A 8 -4.21 -1.21 -9.94
CA HIS A 8 -2.96 -0.55 -10.30
C HIS A 8 -1.87 -0.63 -9.23
N CYS A 9 -2.00 -1.48 -8.21
CA CYS A 9 -1.00 -1.63 -7.15
C CYS A 9 -0.52 -3.08 -7.06
N SER A 10 0.80 -3.30 -7.10
CA SER A 10 1.41 -4.58 -6.71
C SER A 10 2.03 -4.47 -5.31
N ALA A 11 2.09 -5.61 -4.60
CA ALA A 11 2.61 -5.68 -3.24
C ALA A 11 3.44 -6.96 -3.05
N ASP A 12 4.72 -6.79 -2.74
CA ASP A 12 5.67 -7.89 -2.53
C ASP A 12 6.10 -7.96 -1.06
N PRO A 13 6.11 -9.15 -0.44
CA PRO A 13 6.60 -9.31 0.93
C PRO A 13 8.12 -9.11 1.00
N LEU A 14 8.59 -8.47 2.07
CA LEU A 14 10.01 -8.26 2.35
C LEU A 14 10.52 -9.21 3.44
N PRO A 15 11.85 -9.53 3.48
CA PRO A 15 12.42 -10.44 4.47
C PRO A 15 12.26 -10.01 5.93
N ASP A 16 12.09 -8.71 6.17
CA ASP A 16 11.84 -8.10 7.48
C ASP A 16 10.36 -8.14 7.89
N GLY A 17 9.50 -8.76 7.07
CA GLY A 17 8.06 -8.82 7.29
C GLY A 17 7.30 -7.54 6.90
N GLY A 18 7.98 -6.60 6.24
CA GLY A 18 7.36 -5.45 5.58
C GLY A 18 6.79 -5.79 4.19
N VAL A 19 6.30 -4.75 3.51
CA VAL A 19 5.73 -4.83 2.16
C VAL A 19 6.35 -3.75 1.28
N ALA A 20 6.76 -4.12 0.07
CA ALA A 20 7.09 -3.21 -1.00
C ALA A 20 5.87 -3.04 -1.91
N MET A 21 5.32 -1.83 -1.96
CA MET A 21 4.19 -1.48 -2.82
C MET A 21 4.67 -0.68 -4.04
N ARG A 22 4.08 -0.96 -5.20
CA ARG A 22 4.40 -0.29 -6.48
C ARG A 22 3.14 0.00 -7.28
N ASN A 23 3.21 1.00 -8.15
CA ASN A 23 2.20 1.19 -9.20
C ASN A 23 2.45 0.17 -10.33
N SER A 24 1.54 -0.77 -10.51
CA SER A 24 1.68 -1.87 -11.46
C SER A 24 1.65 -1.42 -12.92
N THR A 25 1.14 -0.22 -13.24
CA THR A 25 1.16 0.33 -14.62
C THR A 25 2.56 0.82 -15.04
N LEU A 26 3.45 1.05 -14.08
CA LEU A 26 4.83 1.48 -14.33
C LEU A 26 5.81 0.31 -14.37
N GLY A 27 5.35 -0.92 -14.07
CA GLY A 27 6.19 -2.11 -14.00
C GLY A 27 7.39 -1.97 -13.07
N ASP A 28 8.45 -2.71 -13.34
CA ASP A 28 9.67 -2.74 -12.50
C ASP A 28 10.43 -1.40 -12.46
N ALA A 29 10.19 -0.53 -13.44
CA ALA A 29 10.76 0.81 -13.53
C ALA A 29 10.06 1.82 -12.59
N GLY A 30 8.90 1.45 -12.03
CA GLY A 30 8.14 2.28 -11.11
C GLY A 30 8.79 2.42 -9.73
N PRO A 31 8.57 3.56 -9.05
CA PRO A 31 9.07 3.78 -7.69
C PRO A 31 8.47 2.76 -6.70
N VAL A 32 9.23 2.50 -5.63
CA VAL A 32 8.85 1.56 -4.57
C VAL A 32 8.60 2.31 -3.28
N ILE A 33 7.41 2.14 -2.72
CA ILE A 33 7.09 2.58 -1.36
C ILE A 33 7.23 1.36 -0.45
N ARG A 34 7.95 1.49 0.66
CA ARG A 34 8.12 0.41 1.63
C ARG A 34 7.32 0.73 2.89
N TYR A 35 6.56 -0.24 3.36
CA TYR A 35 5.88 -0.19 4.65
C TYR A 35 6.41 -1.29 5.55
N THR A 36 6.77 -0.95 6.78
CA THR A 36 6.86 -1.94 7.85
C THR A 36 5.47 -2.49 8.18
N LYS A 37 5.44 -3.63 8.87
CA LYS A 37 4.17 -4.19 9.36
C LYS A 37 3.42 -3.25 10.31
N ALA A 38 4.15 -2.45 11.09
CA ALA A 38 3.56 -1.49 12.02
C ALA A 38 2.94 -0.31 11.27
N GLU A 39 3.67 0.27 10.30
CA GLU A 39 3.18 1.39 9.48
C GLU A 39 1.97 0.99 8.62
N LEU A 40 2.01 -0.18 7.97
CA LEU A 40 0.89 -0.64 7.16
C LEU A 40 -0.38 -0.83 7.99
N ARG A 41 -0.24 -1.32 9.23
CA ARG A 41 -1.36 -1.44 10.18
C ARG A 41 -1.89 -0.07 10.60
N ALA A 42 -1.00 0.86 10.96
CA ALA A 42 -1.40 2.21 11.33
C ALA A 42 -2.14 2.90 10.18
N PHE A 43 -1.63 2.78 8.95
CA PHE A 43 -2.27 3.31 7.75
C PHE A 43 -3.68 2.75 7.54
N ILE A 44 -3.86 1.42 7.63
CA ILE A 44 -5.17 0.80 7.46
C ILE A 44 -6.15 1.26 8.55
N LEU A 45 -5.71 1.32 9.80
CA LEU A 45 -6.55 1.75 10.91
C LEU A 45 -6.95 3.22 10.78
N GLY A 46 -6.01 4.10 10.43
CA GLY A 46 -6.29 5.51 10.18
C GLY A 46 -7.23 5.71 8.99
N ALA A 47 -7.05 4.96 7.91
CA ALA A 47 -7.95 4.96 6.75
C ALA A 47 -9.37 4.52 7.14
N GLN A 48 -9.52 3.47 7.95
CA GLN A 48 -10.81 3.04 8.46
C GLN A 48 -11.47 4.07 9.39
N ALA A 49 -10.66 4.84 10.13
CA ALA A 49 -11.11 5.92 10.98
C ALA A 49 -11.43 7.23 10.21
N GLY A 50 -11.18 7.28 8.90
CA GLY A 50 -11.40 8.46 8.06
C GLY A 50 -10.29 9.52 8.15
N GLU A 51 -9.12 9.18 8.68
CA GLU A 51 -8.00 10.12 8.86
C GLU A 51 -7.33 10.51 7.53
N VAL A 52 -7.58 9.77 6.45
CA VAL A 52 -7.02 9.97 5.11
C VAL A 52 -8.12 10.09 4.04
N ASP A 53 -9.21 10.78 4.39
CA ASP A 53 -10.32 11.08 3.47
C ASP A 53 -10.31 12.54 2.95
N ASP A 54 -9.46 13.40 3.52
CA ASP A 54 -9.36 14.80 3.10
C ASP A 54 -8.41 14.94 1.89
N LEU A 55 -9.00 15.19 0.72
CA LEU A 55 -8.31 15.41 -0.56
C LEU A 55 -8.45 16.88 -0.98
N ILE A 56 -7.83 17.79 -0.23
CA ILE A 56 -7.66 19.20 -0.64
C ILE A 56 -6.56 19.38 -1.68
#